data_AF-A0AAJ5W5C2-F1
#
_entry.id   AF-A0AAJ5W5C2-F1
#
_cell.length_a   1.000
_cell.length_b   1.000
_cell.length_c   1.000
_cell.angle_alpha   90.00
_cell.angle_beta   90.00
_cell.angle_gamma   90.00
#
_symmetry.space_group_name_H-M   'P 1'
#
loop_
_entity.id
_entity.type
_entity.pdbx_description
1 polymer ?
#
loop_
_entity_poly.entity_id
_entity_poly.type
_entity_poly.pdbx_seq_one_letter_code
_entity_poly.pdbx_strand_id
1 'polypeptide(L)' 'MQEVTSLTPLVSAMWLSVAILAGGYARTRNRSPWFWFLLTAFLGPISVFLLVVWPALPARTPPA' A
#
# COMPACT_ATOMS: atom_id res chain seq x y z
N MET A 1 -26.47 -15.56 -3.39
CA MET A 1 -25.24 -16.07 -2.73
C MET A 1 -24.16 -16.46 -3.74
N GLN A 2 -24.47 -17.23 -4.81
CA GLN A 2 -23.47 -17.64 -5.84
C GLN A 2 -22.76 -16.47 -6.54
N GLU A 3 -23.46 -15.37 -6.76
CA GLU A 3 -22.93 -14.17 -7.42
C GLU A 3 -21.88 -13.43 -6.57
N VAL A 4 -21.95 -13.52 -5.24
CA VAL A 4 -20.93 -12.95 -4.35
C VAL A 4 -19.68 -13.82 -4.37
N THR A 5 -19.85 -15.14 -4.41
CA THR A 5 -18.75 -16.12 -4.45
C THR A 5 -17.89 -15.98 -5.70
N SER A 6 -18.47 -15.62 -6.85
CA SER A 6 -17.71 -15.37 -8.09
C SER A 6 -16.92 -14.07 -8.06
N LEU A 7 -17.36 -13.07 -7.29
CA LEU A 7 -16.68 -11.78 -7.14
C LEU A 7 -15.55 -11.82 -6.10
N THR A 8 -15.63 -12.69 -5.09
CA THR A 8 -14.60 -12.85 -4.04
C THR A 8 -13.16 -12.95 -4.58
N PRO A 9 -12.83 -13.80 -5.57
CA PRO A 9 -11.45 -13.90 -6.07
C PRO A 9 -11.00 -12.63 -6.80
N LEU A 10 -11.89 -11.97 -7.54
CA LEU A 10 -11.59 -10.72 -8.24
C LEU A 10 -11.30 -9.60 -7.22
N VAL A 11 -12.17 -9.45 -6.22
CA VAL A 11 -12.00 -8.45 -5.15
C VAL A 11 -10.70 -8.70 -4.39
N SER A 12 -10.39 -9.96 -4.07
CA SER A 12 -9.14 -10.34 -3.38
C SER A 12 -7.91 -10.02 -4.22
N ALA A 13 -7.94 -10.31 -5.53
CA ALA A 13 -6.83 -10.00 -6.44
C ALA A 13 -6.64 -8.48 -6.60
N MET A 14 -7.73 -7.72 -6.74
CA MET A 14 -7.67 -6.26 -6.79
C MET A 14 -7.11 -5.69 -5.48
N TRP A 15 -7.57 -6.19 -4.33
CA TRP A 15 -7.10 -5.77 -3.02
C TRP A 15 -5.60 -6.04 -2.82
N LEU A 16 -5.16 -7.25 -3.18
CA LEU A 16 -3.75 -7.63 -3.13
C LEU A 16 -2.89 -6.75 -4.05
N SER A 17 -3.39 -6.47 -5.27
CA SER A 17 -2.70 -5.60 -6.22
C SER A 17 -2.52 -4.19 -5.66
N VAL A 18 -3.56 -3.62 -5.03
CA VAL A 18 -3.48 -2.31 -4.37
C VAL A 18 -2.47 -2.32 -3.23
N ALA A 19 -2.44 -3.38 -2.42
CA ALA A 19 -1.47 -3.50 -1.33
C ALA A 19 -0.02 -3.52 -1.85
N ILE A 20 0.26 -4.30 -2.90
CA ILE A 20 1.59 -4.37 -3.52
C ILE A 20 1.99 -3.00 -4.09
N LEU A 21 1.08 -2.33 -4.80
CA LEU A 21 1.32 -0.99 -5.37
C LEU A 21 1.65 0.03 -4.29
N ALA A 22 0.92 0.02 -3.17
CA ALA A 22 1.19 0.92 -2.04
C ALA A 22 2.56 0.66 -1.41
N GLY A 23 2.96 -0.62 -1.23
CA GLY A 23 4.29 -0.98 -0.77
C GLY A 23 5.40 -0.51 -1.73
N GLY A 24 5.21 -0.67 -3.04
CA GLY A 24 6.11 -0.16 -4.07
C GLY A 24 6.24 1.36 -4.05
N TYR A 25 5.10 2.06 -3.97
CA TYR A 25 5.05 3.53 -3.91
C TYR A 25 5.74 4.08 -2.66
N ALA A 26 5.58 3.45 -1.49
CA ALA A 26 6.27 3.83 -0.27
C ALA A 26 7.80 3.78 -0.40
N ARG A 27 8.33 2.82 -1.18
CA ARG A 27 9.76 2.68 -1.45
C ARG A 27 10.34 3.92 -2.16
N THR A 28 9.57 4.51 -3.08
CA THR A 28 9.98 5.74 -3.80
C THR A 28 10.03 6.98 -2.91
N ARG A 29 9.31 6.96 -1.79
CA ARG A 29 9.20 8.08 -0.82
C ARG A 29 10.17 7.93 0.36
N ASN A 30 11.20 7.10 0.21
CA ASN A 30 12.17 6.74 1.25
C ASN A 30 11.49 6.20 2.54
N ARG A 31 10.36 5.50 2.39
CA ARG A 31 9.63 4.86 3.50
C ARG A 31 9.77 3.34 3.46
N SER A 32 9.50 2.70 4.60
CA SER A 32 9.48 1.24 4.70
C SER A 32 8.37 0.64 3.82
N PRO A 33 8.70 -0.05 2.72
CA PRO A 33 7.70 -0.62 1.81
C PRO A 33 6.89 -1.73 2.48
N TRP A 34 7.48 -2.46 3.44
CA TRP A 34 6.82 -3.55 4.15
C TRP A 34 5.73 -3.05 5.09
N PHE A 35 6.00 -1.97 5.82
CA PHE A 35 5.01 -1.36 6.71
C PHE A 35 3.77 -0.90 5.93
N TRP A 36 3.98 -0.22 4.79
CA TRP A 36 2.87 0.29 3.97
C TRP A 36 2.13 -0.80 3.20
N PHE A 37 2.80 -1.87 2.79
CA PHE A 37 2.14 -3.07 2.25
C PHE A 37 1.16 -3.67 3.27
N LEU A 38 1.63 -3.97 4.49
CA LEU A 38 0.78 -4.55 5.54
C LEU A 38 -0.35 -3.59 5.93
N LEU A 39 -0.04 -2.31 6.05
CA LEU A 39 -1.04 -1.30 6.35
C LEU A 39 -2.14 -1.26 5.28
N THR A 40 -1.78 -1.43 4.00
CA THR A 40 -2.75 -1.49 2.91
C THR A 40 -3.51 -2.79 2.83
N ALA A 41 -2.88 -3.92 3.15
CA ALA A 41 -3.59 -5.17 3.27
C ALA A 41 -4.67 -5.12 4.36
N PHE A 42 -4.41 -4.42 5.48
CA PHE A 42 -5.28 -4.39 6.66
C PHE A 42 -6.31 -3.24 6.65
N LEU A 43 -5.88 -2.01 6.36
CA LEU A 43 -6.75 -0.82 6.31
C LEU A 43 -7.35 -0.59 4.91
N GLY A 44 -6.87 -1.29 3.89
CA GLY A 44 -7.32 -1.10 2.52
C GLY A 44 -6.97 0.29 1.98
N PRO A 45 -7.87 0.93 1.21
CA PRO A 45 -7.59 2.18 0.51
C PRO A 45 -7.30 3.36 1.45
N ILE A 46 -7.70 3.30 2.73
CA ILE A 46 -7.42 4.35 3.73
C ILE A 46 -5.91 4.51 3.91
N SER A 47 -5.16 3.42 3.92
CA SER A 47 -3.70 3.46 4.01
C SER A 47 -3.06 4.15 2.80
N VAL A 48 -3.62 3.95 1.60
CA VAL A 48 -3.14 4.56 0.35
C VAL A 48 -3.35 6.07 0.42
N PHE A 49 -4.50 6.50 0.92
CA PHE A 49 -4.77 7.92 1.14
C PHE A 49 -3.75 8.56 2.10
N LEU A 50 -3.48 7.91 3.24
CA LEU A 50 -2.45 8.37 4.18
C LEU A 50 -1.07 8.41 3.53
N LEU A 51 -0.73 7.42 2.70
CA LEU A 51 0.55 7.35 2.01
C LEU A 51 0.73 8.49 0.99
N VAL A 52 -0.36 8.92 0.34
CA VAL A 52 -0.36 10.02 -0.62
C VAL A 52 -0.28 11.38 0.08
N VAL A 53 -1.09 11.58 1.13
CA VAL A 53 -1.13 12.85 1.88
C VAL A 53 0.15 13.07 2.67
N TRP A 54 0.80 12.00 3.13
CA TRP A 54 2.00 12.16 3.95
C TRP A 54 3.23 12.54 3.11
N PRO A 55 3.99 13.58 3.50
CA PRO A 55 5.24 13.95 2.85
C PRO A 55 6.29 12.82 2.86
N ALA A 56 7.10 12.75 1.80
CA ALA A 56 8.25 11.84 1.74
C ALA A 56 9.21 12.12 2.90
N LEU A 57 9.86 11.08 3.45
CA LEU A 57 10.93 11.35 4.41
C LEU A 57 12.13 11.93 3.66
N PRO A 58 12.84 12.92 4.25
CA PRO A 58 14.10 13.40 3.70
C PRO A 58 15.05 12.22 3.44
N ALA A 59 15.76 12.27 2.31
CA ALA A 59 16.85 11.34 2.07
C ALA A 59 17.87 11.49 3.20
N ARG A 60 18.37 10.38 3.73
CA ARG A 60 19.41 10.42 4.76
C ARG A 60 20.70 10.91 4.11
N THR A 61 21.03 12.19 4.28
CA THR A 61 22.33 12.72 3.90
C THR A 61 23.38 12.16 4.86
N PRO A 62 24.41 11.42 4.40
CA PRO A 62 25.52 11.06 5.26
C PRO A 62 26.26 12.33 5.71
N PRO A 63 26.75 12.40 6.97
CA PRO A 63 27.66 13.48 7.36
C PRO A 63 28.94 13.38 6.51
N ALA A 64 29.40 14.55 6.01
CA ALA A 64 30.58 14.70 5.16
C ALA A 64 31.88 14.36 5.89
#